data_AF-A0A8T3QEM9-F1
#
_entry.id   AF-A0A8T3QEM9-F1
#
_cell.length_a   1.000
_cell.length_b   1.000
_cell.length_c   1.000
_cell.angle_alpha   90.00
_cell.angle_beta   90.00
_cell.angle_gamma   90.00
#
_symmetry.space_group_name_H-M   'P 1'
#
loop_
_entity.id
_entity.type
_entity.pdbx_description
1 polymer ?
#
loop_
_entity_poly.entity_id
_entity_poly.type
_entity_poly.pdbx_seq_one_letter_code
_entity_poly.pdbx_strand_id
1 'polypeptide(L)'
;MAAERRVHRLRLKAPSEDFVRRGAVLVENALRSASLPDEDGRLLVVRRLDLGMIALDRPPSVLAAEISACFRGLGANAVSAGSPRAATSPAVFFSDDTEPFVELAVRIARRKPAGEWFWSRAVAGYTPGLSADQALRLSIRGALGARAGPAAVLTVIRRVRERSGPAGIDLLLGALRTGDGPVLLRAFGWDGPVPADVETGVPVLPPAEWRSVLRTWAERWGNDDRLRWLAGVAVAVERPVLLGSPSMRAHAATVAQAMTQDDRTITPDVGHSPGRATSGVTTRAAASNGAVHVDMPDVSASTRAELVASLEARASDGTPTQAAGLLFLVALLERIGFGDAMTASPGAIEADVPGRLLRAVATRARVADDDPVWQVAPDRPDGAPIDPDVRRWLRRA
;
A
#
# COMPACT_ATOMS: atom_id res chain seq x y z
N MET A 1 8.33 14.14 13.23
CA MET A 1 8.56 14.96 12.02
C MET A 1 7.56 16.11 12.03
N ALA A 2 7.97 17.35 11.79
CA ALA A 2 7.05 18.49 11.76
C ALA A 2 6.06 18.37 10.59
N ALA A 3 4.80 18.75 10.78
CA ALA A 3 3.81 18.77 9.73
C ALA A 3 4.24 19.73 8.61
N GLU A 4 4.23 19.27 7.36
CA GLU A 4 4.61 20.11 6.22
C GLU A 4 3.50 21.13 5.94
N ARG A 5 3.86 22.41 5.88
CA ARG A 5 2.93 23.53 5.67
C ARG A 5 3.34 24.27 4.40
N ARG A 6 2.43 24.39 3.44
CA ARG A 6 2.69 25.04 2.14
C ARG A 6 1.73 26.21 1.92
N VAL A 7 2.30 27.40 1.68
CA VAL A 7 1.54 28.59 1.27
C VAL A 7 1.73 28.79 -0.23
N HIS A 8 0.67 28.59 -1.01
CA HIS A 8 0.76 28.75 -2.47
C HIS A 8 0.94 30.21 -2.89
N ARG A 9 0.27 31.14 -2.21
CA ARG A 9 0.37 32.57 -2.51
C ARG A 9 0.05 33.40 -1.27
N LEU A 10 0.98 34.27 -0.88
CA LEU A 10 0.76 35.31 0.12
C LEU A 10 0.55 36.65 -0.60
N ARG A 11 -0.47 37.41 -0.18
CA ARG A 11 -0.72 38.78 -0.65
C ARG A 11 -0.76 39.69 0.57
N LEU A 12 0.18 40.65 0.62
CA LEU A 12 0.23 41.68 1.65
C LEU A 12 0.16 43.04 0.96
N LYS A 13 -0.48 44.00 1.62
CA LYS A 13 -0.55 45.39 1.20
C LYS A 13 -0.10 46.26 2.37
N ALA A 14 0.89 47.11 2.15
CA ALA A 14 1.40 48.03 3.16
C ALA A 14 1.85 49.35 2.51
N PRO A 15 2.06 50.43 3.29
CA PRO A 15 2.52 51.72 2.76
C PRO A 15 3.92 51.70 2.12
N SER A 16 4.76 50.74 2.50
CA SER A 16 6.12 50.57 1.97
C SER A 16 6.50 49.10 1.77
N GLU A 17 7.49 48.85 0.92
CA GLU A 17 8.01 47.51 0.66
C GLU A 17 8.66 46.87 1.91
N ASP A 18 9.30 47.68 2.75
CA ASP A 18 9.87 47.21 4.02
C ASP A 18 8.82 46.62 4.96
N PHE A 19 7.64 47.25 5.03
CA PHE A 19 6.54 46.72 5.82
C PHE A 19 5.98 45.42 5.22
N VAL A 20 5.98 45.28 3.89
CA VAL A 20 5.62 44.01 3.23
C VAL A 20 6.60 42.90 3.58
N ARG A 21 7.92 43.17 3.49
CA ARG A 21 8.97 42.20 3.84
C ARG A 21 8.88 41.76 5.29
N ARG A 22 8.77 42.72 6.23
CA ARG A 22 8.60 42.42 7.66
C ARG A 22 7.33 41.66 7.96
N GLY A 23 6.22 42.03 7.32
CA GLY A 23 4.94 41.33 7.44
C GLY A 23 5.02 39.88 6.94
N ALA A 24 5.73 39.62 5.84
CA ALA A 24 5.92 38.27 5.32
C ALA A 24 6.68 37.38 6.31
N VAL A 25 7.78 37.87 6.90
CA VAL A 25 8.54 37.14 7.93
C VAL A 25 7.69 36.89 9.18
N LEU A 26 6.89 37.87 9.60
CA LEU A 26 5.99 37.72 10.75
C LEU A 26 4.93 36.63 10.49
N VAL A 27 4.32 36.62 9.30
CA VAL A 27 3.35 35.59 8.89
C VAL A 27 4.00 34.22 8.80
N GLU A 28 5.22 34.11 8.25
CA GLU A 28 5.95 32.83 8.20
C GLU A 28 6.21 32.29 9.61
N ASN A 29 6.72 33.12 10.52
CA ASN A 29 6.99 32.73 11.91
C ASN A 29 5.70 32.33 12.65
N ALA A 30 4.61 33.06 12.43
CA ALA A 30 3.31 32.74 12.99
C ALA A 30 2.77 31.41 12.43
N LEU A 31 2.87 31.19 11.11
CA LEU A 31 2.48 29.92 10.49
C LEU A 31 3.33 28.75 10.93
N ARG A 32 4.60 28.95 11.29
CA ARG A 32 5.49 27.90 11.80
C ARG A 32 5.17 27.53 13.25
N SER A 33 4.70 28.48 14.05
CA SER A 33 4.39 28.30 15.48
C SER A 33 2.92 28.03 15.78
N ALA A 34 2.01 28.25 14.83
CA ALA A 34 0.59 27.96 14.98
C ALA A 34 0.34 26.46 15.24
N SER A 35 -0.64 26.16 16.09
CA SER A 35 -1.15 24.81 16.33
C SER A 35 -2.36 24.60 15.42
N LEU A 36 -2.21 23.79 14.38
CA LEU A 36 -3.25 23.57 13.39
C LEU A 36 -4.06 22.31 13.74
N PRO A 37 -5.34 22.23 13.37
CA PRO A 37 -6.10 21.00 13.50
C PRO A 37 -5.50 19.92 12.59
N ASP A 38 -5.71 18.67 12.98
CA ASP A 38 -5.43 17.48 12.18
C ASP A 38 -3.93 17.23 11.89
N GLU A 39 -3.04 17.62 12.82
CA GLU A 39 -1.62 17.22 12.79
C GLU A 39 -1.42 15.68 12.83
N ASP A 40 -2.49 14.93 13.13
CA ASP A 40 -2.57 13.47 13.20
C ASP A 40 -2.48 12.77 11.83
N GLY A 41 -2.34 13.51 10.71
CA GLY A 41 -1.98 12.94 9.41
C GLY A 41 -2.87 13.33 8.23
N ARG A 42 -4.03 13.97 8.47
CA ARG A 42 -4.91 14.44 7.40
C ARG A 42 -4.30 15.61 6.63
N LEU A 43 -4.52 15.66 5.33
CA LEU A 43 -4.13 16.80 4.51
C LEU A 43 -5.31 17.78 4.39
N LEU A 44 -5.19 18.93 5.05
CA LEU A 44 -6.16 20.02 4.95
C LEU A 44 -5.74 21.03 3.86
N VAL A 45 -6.63 21.25 2.89
CA VAL A 45 -6.44 22.23 1.81
C VAL A 45 -7.42 23.37 1.98
N VAL A 46 -6.90 24.58 2.17
CA VAL A 46 -7.70 25.80 2.37
C VAL A 46 -7.70 26.65 1.10
N ARG A 47 -8.89 27.11 0.67
CA ARG A 47 -9.08 27.90 -0.56
C ARG A 47 -8.49 29.31 -0.43
N ARG A 48 -8.75 29.96 0.69
CA ARG A 48 -8.24 31.28 1.03
C ARG A 48 -8.35 31.42 2.54
N LEU A 49 -7.29 31.93 3.16
CA LEU A 49 -7.31 32.39 4.53
C LEU A 49 -7.16 33.91 4.50
N ASP A 50 -8.11 34.61 5.12
CA ASP A 50 -7.97 36.04 5.33
C ASP A 50 -7.28 36.28 6.68
N LEU A 51 -6.12 36.94 6.65
CA LEU A 51 -5.36 37.26 7.84
C LEU A 51 -5.76 38.62 8.44
N GLY A 52 -6.64 39.37 7.77
CA GLY A 52 -7.04 40.70 8.20
C GLY A 52 -5.86 41.69 8.28
N MET A 53 -5.94 42.61 9.23
CA MET A 53 -4.92 43.60 9.48
C MET A 53 -3.84 43.04 10.39
N ILE A 54 -2.61 42.95 9.90
CA ILE A 54 -1.46 42.48 10.68
C ILE A 54 -0.72 43.68 11.27
N ALA A 55 -0.72 43.79 12.60
CA ALA A 55 0.02 44.80 13.32
C ALA A 55 1.46 44.32 13.57
N LEU A 56 2.47 45.06 13.07
CA LEU A 56 3.87 44.63 13.07
C LEU A 56 4.58 44.76 14.44
N ASP A 57 3.95 45.46 15.37
CA ASP A 57 4.35 45.59 16.77
C ASP A 57 3.86 44.43 17.64
N ARG A 58 2.90 43.63 17.15
CA ARG A 58 2.43 42.45 17.87
C ARG A 58 3.44 41.31 17.80
N PRO A 59 3.59 40.54 18.90
CA PRO A 59 4.44 39.37 18.89
C PRO A 59 3.88 38.30 17.92
N PRO A 60 4.75 37.51 17.25
CA PRO A 60 4.32 36.47 16.31
C PRO A 60 3.34 35.44 16.88
N SER A 61 3.42 35.19 18.19
CA SER A 61 2.57 34.24 18.90
C SER A 61 1.08 34.64 18.91
N VAL A 62 0.78 35.94 18.90
CA VAL A 62 -0.61 36.42 18.83
C VAL A 62 -1.19 36.12 17.44
N LEU A 63 -0.44 36.43 16.38
CA LEU A 63 -0.85 36.08 15.01
C LEU A 63 -0.95 34.56 14.84
N ALA A 64 -0.07 33.78 15.46
CA ALA A 64 -0.15 32.32 15.44
C ALA A 64 -1.45 31.80 16.10
N ALA A 65 -1.86 32.38 17.22
CA ALA A 65 -3.11 32.03 17.89
C ALA A 65 -4.35 32.39 17.06
N GLU A 66 -4.36 33.56 16.42
CA GLU A 66 -5.42 33.99 15.50
C GLU A 66 -5.53 33.05 14.29
N ILE A 67 -4.39 32.70 13.68
CA ILE A 67 -4.33 31.71 12.59
C ILE A 67 -4.87 30.35 13.07
N SER A 68 -4.45 29.89 14.24
CA SER A 68 -4.91 28.63 14.82
C SER A 68 -6.43 28.61 15.03
N ALA A 69 -7.01 29.71 15.51
CA ALA A 69 -8.45 29.85 15.68
C ALA A 69 -9.20 29.80 14.35
N CYS A 70 -8.72 30.52 13.33
CA CYS A 70 -9.28 30.47 11.97
C CYS A 70 -9.23 29.06 11.38
N PHE A 71 -8.10 28.36 11.51
CA PHE A 71 -7.97 26.99 11.02
C PHE A 71 -8.87 26.00 11.75
N ARG A 72 -9.07 26.12 13.08
CA ARG A 72 -10.06 25.31 13.80
C ARG A 72 -11.46 25.49 13.24
N GLY A 73 -11.87 26.73 12.98
CA GLY A 73 -13.18 27.02 12.38
C GLY A 73 -13.32 26.47 10.95
N LEU A 74 -12.26 26.55 10.15
CA LEU A 74 -12.23 25.98 8.80
C LEU A 74 -12.23 24.44 8.81
N GLY A 75 -11.45 23.82 9.69
CA GLY A 75 -11.34 22.38 9.85
C GLY A 75 -12.66 21.74 10.28
N ALA A 76 -13.38 22.36 11.22
CA ALA A 76 -14.70 21.90 11.67
C ALA A 76 -15.76 21.88 10.54
N ASN A 77 -15.56 22.70 9.50
CA ASN A 77 -16.46 22.81 8.35
C ASN A 77 -15.84 22.23 7.06
N ALA A 78 -14.67 21.61 7.14
CA ALA A 78 -13.99 21.04 5.99
C ALA A 78 -14.78 19.83 5.49
N VAL A 79 -14.84 19.67 4.17
CA VAL A 79 -15.52 18.53 3.53
C VAL A 79 -14.50 17.59 2.90
N SER A 80 -14.81 16.30 2.84
CA SER A 80 -13.97 15.34 2.10
C SER A 80 -13.88 15.73 0.63
N ALA A 81 -12.69 15.57 0.04
CA ALA A 81 -12.44 15.86 -1.38
C ALA A 81 -13.34 15.08 -2.34
N GLY A 82 -13.84 13.91 -1.93
CA GLY A 82 -14.79 13.10 -2.70
C GLY A 82 -16.24 13.63 -2.68
N SER A 83 -16.55 14.60 -1.81
CA SER A 83 -17.89 15.16 -1.68
C SER A 83 -18.28 16.03 -2.88
N PRO A 84 -19.53 15.97 -3.37
CA PRO A 84 -20.03 16.92 -4.37
C PRO A 84 -19.91 18.39 -3.95
N ARG A 85 -19.83 18.68 -2.65
CA ARG A 85 -19.69 20.04 -2.09
C ARG A 85 -18.24 20.54 -2.07
N ALA A 86 -17.25 19.69 -2.37
CA ALA A 86 -15.83 20.05 -2.27
C ALA A 86 -15.45 21.22 -3.21
N ALA A 87 -16.08 21.31 -4.38
CA ALA A 87 -15.81 22.37 -5.35
C ALA A 87 -16.15 23.78 -4.83
N THR A 88 -17.17 23.91 -3.97
CA THR A 88 -17.63 25.20 -3.42
C THR A 88 -17.16 25.46 -1.99
N SER A 89 -16.70 24.42 -1.28
CA SER A 89 -16.23 24.54 0.10
C SER A 89 -14.99 25.45 0.23
N PRO A 90 -14.89 26.25 1.31
CA PRO A 90 -13.68 27.02 1.61
C PRO A 90 -12.50 26.15 2.06
N ALA A 91 -12.76 24.94 2.56
CA ALA A 91 -11.76 23.99 3.00
C ALA A 91 -12.15 22.56 2.62
N VAL A 92 -11.16 21.78 2.20
CA VAL A 92 -11.30 20.37 1.80
C VAL A 92 -10.24 19.57 2.52
N PHE A 93 -10.59 18.39 3.02
CA PHE A 93 -9.63 17.49 3.63
C PHE A 93 -9.46 16.20 2.81
N PHE A 94 -8.27 15.64 2.93
CA PHE A 94 -7.94 14.28 2.58
C PHE A 94 -7.51 13.54 3.87
N SER A 95 -7.79 12.25 3.93
CA SER A 95 -7.53 11.34 5.05
C SER A 95 -6.05 11.25 5.38
N ASP A 96 -5.19 11.33 4.36
CA ASP A 96 -3.74 11.30 4.47
C ASP A 96 -3.07 12.04 3.28
N ASP A 97 -1.74 12.01 3.22
CA ASP A 97 -0.96 12.62 2.14
C ASP A 97 -0.90 11.77 0.85
N THR A 98 -1.43 10.55 0.87
CA THR A 98 -1.51 9.61 -0.26
C THR A 98 -2.82 9.75 -1.03
N GLU A 99 -3.93 9.98 -0.31
CA GLU A 99 -5.28 10.04 -0.87
C GLU A 99 -5.46 11.03 -2.03
N PRO A 100 -4.82 12.23 -2.07
CA PRO A 100 -4.91 13.11 -3.23
C PRO A 100 -4.48 12.46 -4.54
N PHE A 101 -3.43 11.64 -4.50
CA PHE A 101 -2.90 10.96 -5.69
C PHE A 101 -3.80 9.77 -6.07
N VAL A 102 -4.36 9.07 -5.07
CA VAL A 102 -5.33 8.00 -5.27
C VAL A 102 -6.59 8.52 -5.95
N GLU A 103 -7.21 9.56 -5.38
CA GLU A 103 -8.46 10.12 -5.89
C GLU A 103 -8.26 10.75 -7.27
N LEU A 104 -7.13 11.46 -7.50
CA LEU A 104 -6.80 11.97 -8.83
C LEU A 104 -6.66 10.82 -9.85
N ALA A 105 -5.89 9.78 -9.54
CA ALA A 105 -5.67 8.65 -10.43
C ALA A 105 -6.99 7.92 -10.77
N VAL A 106 -7.83 7.62 -9.76
CA VAL A 106 -9.14 7.00 -9.96
C VAL A 106 -10.03 7.87 -10.84
N ARG A 107 -10.01 9.19 -10.63
CA ARG A 107 -10.86 10.12 -11.37
C ARG A 107 -10.44 10.25 -12.83
N ILE A 108 -9.14 10.33 -13.11
CA ILE A 108 -8.58 10.31 -14.48
C ILE A 108 -8.84 8.96 -15.15
N ALA A 109 -8.66 7.84 -14.44
CA ALA A 109 -8.96 6.49 -14.94
C ALA A 109 -10.44 6.31 -15.31
N ARG A 110 -11.36 6.93 -14.57
CA ARG A 110 -12.80 7.00 -14.87
C ARG A 110 -13.17 8.06 -15.91
N ARG A 111 -12.17 8.72 -16.53
CA ARG A 111 -12.35 9.81 -17.50
C ARG A 111 -13.23 10.96 -16.96
N LYS A 112 -13.19 11.21 -15.65
CA LYS A 112 -13.88 12.33 -15.02
C LYS A 112 -12.95 13.55 -14.94
N PRO A 113 -13.46 14.77 -15.14
CA PRO A 113 -12.66 15.97 -14.99
C PRO A 113 -12.28 16.19 -13.52
N ALA A 114 -11.06 16.67 -13.29
CA ALA A 114 -10.53 17.10 -12.00
C ALA A 114 -10.24 18.62 -12.04
N GLY A 115 -11.29 19.40 -12.29
CA GLY A 115 -11.21 20.85 -12.47
C GLY A 115 -11.39 21.65 -11.19
N GLU A 116 -11.63 21.00 -10.05
CA GLU A 116 -11.81 21.68 -8.78
C GLU A 116 -10.54 22.40 -8.30
N TRP A 117 -10.74 23.54 -7.63
CA TRP A 117 -9.67 24.44 -7.21
C TRP A 117 -8.61 23.80 -6.30
N PHE A 118 -8.97 22.73 -5.59
CA PHE A 118 -8.08 22.07 -4.63
C PHE A 118 -7.08 21.12 -5.29
N TRP A 119 -7.32 20.61 -6.50
CA TRP A 119 -6.43 19.63 -7.13
C TRP A 119 -5.02 20.16 -7.38
N SER A 120 -4.91 21.38 -7.92
CA SER A 120 -3.61 22.02 -8.18
C SER A 120 -2.85 22.40 -6.91
N ARG A 121 -3.50 22.31 -5.74
CA ARG A 121 -2.91 22.60 -4.43
C ARG A 121 -2.56 21.34 -3.66
N ALA A 122 -3.40 20.30 -3.77
CA ALA A 122 -3.19 19.01 -3.15
C ALA A 122 -2.14 18.18 -3.91
N VAL A 123 -2.14 18.25 -5.24
CA VAL A 123 -1.24 17.50 -6.11
C VAL A 123 -0.27 18.48 -6.77
N ALA A 124 0.94 18.56 -6.25
CA ALA A 124 1.98 19.43 -6.79
C ALA A 124 2.26 19.10 -8.26
N GLY A 125 2.30 20.13 -9.12
CA GLY A 125 2.51 19.98 -10.56
C GLY A 125 1.25 19.63 -11.37
N TYR A 126 0.10 19.38 -10.71
CA TYR A 126 -1.15 19.17 -11.43
C TYR A 126 -1.76 20.51 -11.87
N THR A 127 -2.14 20.59 -13.14
CA THR A 127 -2.95 21.67 -13.68
C THR A 127 -4.14 21.10 -14.46
N PRO A 128 -5.33 21.74 -14.38
CA PRO A 128 -6.42 21.40 -15.28
C PRO A 128 -5.96 21.54 -16.73
N GLY A 129 -6.12 20.48 -17.52
CA GLY A 129 -5.66 20.43 -18.92
C GLY A 129 -4.44 19.54 -19.17
N LEU A 130 -3.78 19.01 -18.13
CA LEU A 130 -2.83 17.92 -18.32
C LEU A 130 -3.48 16.73 -19.03
N SER A 131 -2.73 16.06 -19.89
CA SER A 131 -3.22 14.83 -20.51
C SER A 131 -3.43 13.74 -19.46
N ALA A 132 -4.31 12.77 -19.74
CA ALA A 132 -4.56 11.66 -18.83
C ALA A 132 -3.25 10.92 -18.47
N ASP A 133 -2.40 10.67 -19.46
CA ASP A 133 -1.07 10.06 -19.26
C ASP A 133 -0.19 10.86 -18.30
N GLN A 134 -0.12 12.18 -18.49
CA GLN A 134 0.67 13.05 -17.62
C GLN A 134 0.13 13.06 -16.19
N ALA A 135 -1.19 13.12 -16.02
CA ALA A 135 -1.83 13.12 -14.71
C ALA A 135 -1.66 11.79 -13.97
N LEU A 136 -1.74 10.65 -14.67
CA LEU A 136 -1.51 9.33 -14.07
C LEU A 136 -0.05 9.12 -13.66
N ARG A 137 0.90 9.48 -14.52
CA ARG A 137 2.34 9.45 -14.16
C ARG A 137 2.65 10.39 -13.00
N LEU A 138 2.02 11.57 -12.96
CA LEU A 138 2.14 12.51 -11.86
C LEU A 138 1.60 11.90 -10.55
N SER A 139 0.47 11.19 -10.62
CA SER A 139 -0.12 10.54 -9.45
C SER A 139 0.79 9.46 -8.88
N ILE A 140 1.41 8.63 -9.72
CA ILE A 140 2.39 7.62 -9.28
C ILE A 140 3.62 8.28 -8.66
N ARG A 141 4.20 9.29 -9.33
CA ARG A 141 5.39 10.00 -8.81
C ARG A 141 5.09 10.74 -7.51
N GLY A 142 3.93 11.36 -7.42
CA GLY A 142 3.47 12.05 -6.23
C GLY A 142 3.27 11.10 -5.06
N ALA A 143 2.65 9.94 -5.31
CA ALA A 143 2.50 8.89 -4.31
C ALA A 143 3.85 8.37 -3.80
N LEU A 144 4.87 8.20 -4.67
CA LEU A 144 6.22 7.86 -4.23
C LEU A 144 6.83 8.89 -3.26
N GLY A 145 6.45 10.15 -3.38
CA GLY A 145 6.90 11.24 -2.50
C GLY A 145 6.07 11.41 -1.22
N ALA A 146 4.97 10.67 -1.06
CA ALA A 146 4.18 10.67 0.17
C ALA A 146 4.91 9.94 1.30
N ARG A 147 4.49 10.14 2.55
CA ARG A 147 5.10 9.50 3.74
C ARG A 147 5.09 7.97 3.64
N ALA A 148 4.07 7.39 3.04
CA ALA A 148 3.97 5.94 2.83
C ALA A 148 4.86 5.42 1.69
N GLY A 149 5.49 6.30 0.90
CA GLY A 149 6.46 5.94 -0.14
C GLY A 149 5.93 4.89 -1.13
N PRO A 150 6.64 3.78 -1.38
CA PRO A 150 6.18 2.72 -2.28
C PRO A 150 4.80 2.13 -1.94
N ALA A 151 4.41 2.08 -0.66
CA ALA A 151 3.09 1.59 -0.25
C ALA A 151 1.95 2.51 -0.74
N ALA A 152 2.22 3.81 -0.90
CA ALA A 152 1.26 4.74 -1.50
C ALA A 152 0.98 4.40 -2.97
N VAL A 153 2.00 3.99 -3.73
CA VAL A 153 1.83 3.56 -5.13
C VAL A 153 1.02 2.27 -5.22
N LEU A 154 1.25 1.30 -4.33
CA LEU A 154 0.41 0.10 -4.25
C LEU A 154 -1.05 0.48 -3.99
N THR A 155 -1.29 1.45 -3.10
CA THR A 155 -2.63 1.96 -2.81
C THR A 155 -3.27 2.61 -4.04
N VAL A 156 -2.54 3.43 -4.79
CA VAL A 156 -3.02 4.01 -6.06
C VAL A 156 -3.43 2.92 -7.04
N ILE A 157 -2.56 1.94 -7.28
CA ILE A 157 -2.78 0.87 -8.25
C ILE A 157 -3.98 0.01 -7.85
N ARG A 158 -4.03 -0.42 -6.59
CA ARG A 158 -5.16 -1.18 -6.02
C ARG A 158 -6.47 -0.42 -6.17
N ARG A 159 -6.51 0.85 -5.74
CA ARG A 159 -7.73 1.68 -5.78
C ARG A 159 -8.20 2.00 -7.19
N VAL A 160 -7.27 2.23 -8.14
CA VAL A 160 -7.62 2.40 -9.56
C VAL A 160 -8.24 1.12 -10.10
N ARG A 161 -7.67 -0.05 -9.79
CA ARG A 161 -8.22 -1.34 -10.23
C ARG A 161 -9.61 -1.60 -9.63
N GLU A 162 -9.77 -1.44 -8.32
CA GLU A 162 -11.04 -1.66 -7.61
C GLU A 162 -12.15 -0.71 -8.09
N ARG A 163 -11.83 0.57 -8.30
CA ARG A 163 -12.85 1.59 -8.56
C ARG A 163 -13.05 1.85 -10.05
N SER A 164 -12.07 1.61 -10.90
CA SER A 164 -12.14 1.92 -12.34
C SER A 164 -12.13 0.67 -13.23
N GLY A 165 -11.95 -0.52 -12.65
CA GLY A 165 -11.95 -1.80 -13.36
C GLY A 165 -10.74 -1.98 -14.30
N PRO A 166 -10.79 -3.01 -15.18
CA PRO A 166 -9.70 -3.35 -16.10
C PRO A 166 -9.27 -2.19 -17.02
N ALA A 167 -10.24 -1.44 -17.56
CA ALA A 167 -9.94 -0.30 -18.44
C ALA A 167 -9.18 0.82 -17.72
N GLY A 168 -9.43 1.01 -16.41
CA GLY A 168 -8.75 2.01 -15.61
C GLY A 168 -7.30 1.65 -15.32
N ILE A 169 -7.03 0.38 -14.98
CA ILE A 169 -5.65 -0.10 -14.80
C ILE A 169 -4.88 -0.08 -16.12
N ASP A 170 -5.52 -0.43 -17.24
CA ASP A 170 -4.90 -0.34 -18.57
C ASP A 170 -4.54 1.11 -18.95
N LEU A 171 -5.38 2.08 -18.61
CA LEU A 171 -5.07 3.49 -18.82
C LEU A 171 -3.84 3.92 -17.99
N LEU A 172 -3.78 3.51 -16.71
CA LEU A 172 -2.66 3.82 -15.82
C LEU A 172 -1.36 3.19 -16.30
N LEU A 173 -1.37 1.91 -16.67
CA LEU A 173 -0.20 1.22 -17.17
C LEU A 173 0.22 1.78 -18.54
N GLY A 174 -0.73 2.06 -19.43
CA GLY A 174 -0.44 2.68 -20.73
C GLY A 174 0.19 4.06 -20.66
N ALA A 175 -0.02 4.79 -19.55
CA ALA A 175 0.65 6.06 -19.31
C ALA A 175 2.16 5.89 -19.06
N LEU A 176 2.63 4.74 -18.55
CA LEU A 176 4.03 4.53 -18.21
C LEU A 176 4.93 4.45 -19.46
N ARG A 177 6.04 5.18 -19.41
CA ARG A 177 7.08 5.21 -20.45
C ARG A 177 8.23 4.28 -20.07
N THR A 178 9.00 3.80 -21.04
CA THR A 178 10.11 2.86 -20.81
C THR A 178 11.10 3.34 -19.73
N GLY A 179 11.36 4.64 -19.67
CA GLY A 179 12.23 5.23 -18.62
C GLY A 179 11.63 5.26 -17.21
N ASP A 180 10.33 5.02 -17.04
CA ASP A 180 9.69 4.97 -15.71
C ASP A 180 10.00 3.66 -14.98
N GLY A 181 10.18 2.54 -15.70
CA GLY A 181 10.46 1.22 -15.11
C GLY A 181 11.66 1.21 -14.16
N PRO A 182 12.87 1.65 -14.61
CA PRO A 182 14.05 1.70 -13.74
C PRO A 182 13.88 2.63 -12.53
N VAL A 183 13.14 3.73 -12.69
CA VAL A 183 12.86 4.68 -11.60
C VAL A 183 11.96 4.03 -10.55
N LEU A 184 10.93 3.31 -11.01
CA LEU A 184 10.00 2.59 -10.15
C LEU A 184 10.69 1.44 -9.41
N LEU A 185 11.51 0.63 -10.09
CA LEU A 185 12.29 -0.42 -9.44
C LEU A 185 13.19 0.14 -8.34
N ARG A 186 13.94 1.21 -8.62
CA ARG A 186 14.79 1.87 -7.62
C ARG A 186 13.99 2.41 -6.43
N ALA A 187 12.86 3.04 -6.68
CA ALA A 187 12.04 3.61 -5.61
C ALA A 187 11.50 2.53 -4.65
N PHE A 188 11.26 1.33 -5.15
CA PHE A 188 10.84 0.18 -4.36
C PHE A 188 12.02 -0.61 -3.75
N GLY A 189 13.28 -0.25 -4.06
CA GLY A 189 14.45 -1.03 -3.66
C GLY A 189 14.55 -2.37 -4.38
N TRP A 190 13.89 -2.49 -5.54
CA TRP A 190 13.82 -3.72 -6.33
C TRP A 190 14.79 -3.72 -7.53
N ASP A 191 15.68 -2.74 -7.59
CA ASP A 191 16.71 -2.68 -8.61
C ASP A 191 17.92 -3.58 -8.29
N GLY A 192 18.72 -3.81 -9.32
CA GLY A 192 19.97 -4.57 -9.23
C GLY A 192 19.81 -6.08 -9.38
N PRO A 193 20.94 -6.82 -9.32
CA PRO A 193 20.96 -8.26 -9.44
C PRO A 193 20.30 -8.93 -8.22
N VAL A 194 19.64 -10.06 -8.45
CA VAL A 194 19.16 -10.93 -7.38
C VAL A 194 20.39 -11.49 -6.64
N PRO A 195 20.50 -11.30 -5.32
CA PRO A 195 21.62 -11.86 -4.57
C PRO A 195 21.62 -13.40 -4.65
N ALA A 196 22.79 -14.00 -4.85
CA ALA A 196 22.92 -15.45 -5.05
C ALA A 196 22.63 -16.28 -3.78
N ASP A 197 22.66 -15.63 -2.62
CA ASP A 197 22.45 -16.17 -1.27
C ASP A 197 21.00 -16.07 -0.80
N VAL A 198 20.12 -15.40 -1.54
CA VAL A 198 18.70 -15.40 -1.24
C VAL A 198 18.11 -16.71 -1.73
N GLU A 199 17.78 -17.61 -0.80
CA GLU A 199 16.93 -18.75 -1.09
C GLU A 199 15.62 -18.23 -1.67
N THR A 200 15.51 -18.32 -3.00
CA THR A 200 14.25 -18.14 -3.68
C THR A 200 13.39 -19.33 -3.33
N GLY A 201 12.59 -19.18 -2.28
CA GLY A 201 11.45 -20.05 -2.03
C GLY A 201 10.53 -20.14 -3.26
N VAL A 202 9.53 -21.01 -3.19
CA VAL A 202 8.57 -21.20 -4.30
C VAL A 202 8.02 -19.84 -4.73
N PRO A 203 8.16 -19.44 -6.02
CA PRO A 203 7.75 -18.13 -6.47
C PRO A 203 6.25 -17.98 -6.23
N VAL A 204 5.91 -17.02 -5.37
CA VAL A 204 4.53 -16.62 -5.15
C VAL A 204 3.94 -16.08 -6.44
N LEU A 205 3.02 -16.84 -7.02
CA LEU A 205 2.30 -16.40 -8.20
C LEU A 205 1.18 -15.44 -7.81
N PRO A 206 0.99 -14.34 -8.56
CA PRO A 206 -0.12 -13.44 -8.32
C PRO A 206 -1.46 -14.10 -8.72
N PRO A 207 -2.59 -13.57 -8.22
CA PRO A 207 -3.93 -14.04 -8.58
C PRO A 207 -4.20 -14.06 -10.08
N ALA A 208 -5.16 -14.87 -10.52
CA ALA A 208 -5.48 -15.07 -11.94
C ALA A 208 -5.76 -13.76 -12.69
N GLU A 209 -6.44 -12.83 -12.02
CA GLU A 209 -6.72 -11.48 -12.50
C GLU A 209 -5.45 -10.66 -12.79
N TRP A 210 -4.48 -10.68 -11.88
CA TRP A 210 -3.20 -10.03 -12.07
C TRP A 210 -2.36 -10.72 -13.15
N ARG A 211 -2.41 -12.05 -13.24
CA ARG A 211 -1.75 -12.80 -14.32
C ARG A 211 -2.29 -12.40 -15.70
N SER A 212 -3.59 -12.15 -15.83
CA SER A 212 -4.16 -11.65 -17.09
C SER A 212 -3.61 -10.27 -17.45
N VAL A 213 -3.55 -9.35 -16.49
CA VAL A 213 -2.99 -8.00 -16.69
C VAL A 213 -1.51 -8.10 -17.09
N LEU A 214 -0.73 -8.91 -16.36
CA LEU A 214 0.69 -9.10 -16.64
C LEU A 214 0.94 -9.66 -18.04
N ARG A 215 0.16 -10.64 -18.50
CA ARG A 215 0.29 -11.19 -19.87
C ARG A 215 0.02 -10.13 -20.94
N THR A 216 -1.08 -9.39 -20.81
CA THR A 216 -1.42 -8.31 -21.75
C THR A 216 -0.32 -7.25 -21.83
N TRP A 217 0.30 -6.91 -20.70
CA TRP A 217 1.37 -5.92 -20.66
C TRP A 217 2.75 -6.51 -21.02
N ALA A 218 2.97 -7.81 -20.82
CA ALA A 218 4.15 -8.52 -21.32
C ALA A 218 4.21 -8.53 -22.85
N GLU A 219 3.08 -8.73 -23.53
CA GLU A 219 2.98 -8.62 -24.99
C GLU A 219 3.34 -7.22 -25.49
N ARG A 220 2.93 -6.17 -24.74
CA ARG A 220 3.12 -4.77 -25.14
C ARG A 220 4.49 -4.20 -24.79
N TRP A 221 5.04 -4.57 -23.64
CA TRP A 221 6.31 -4.03 -23.15
C TRP A 221 7.50 -4.96 -23.42
N GLY A 222 7.24 -6.24 -23.70
CA GLY A 222 8.27 -7.27 -23.69
C GLY A 222 8.86 -7.47 -22.30
N ASN A 223 10.06 -8.06 -22.25
CA ASN A 223 10.80 -8.25 -21.01
C ASN A 223 11.55 -6.97 -20.62
N ASP A 224 10.82 -5.96 -20.14
CA ASP A 224 11.39 -4.68 -19.67
C ASP A 224 11.21 -4.45 -18.15
N ASP A 225 11.82 -3.37 -17.66
CA ASP A 225 11.79 -2.98 -16.24
C ASP A 225 10.39 -2.64 -15.72
N ARG A 226 9.48 -2.17 -16.59
CA ARG A 226 8.09 -1.89 -16.21
C ARG A 226 7.34 -3.20 -15.94
N LEU A 227 7.56 -4.23 -16.76
CA LEU A 227 6.96 -5.54 -16.53
C LEU A 227 7.46 -6.16 -15.22
N ARG A 228 8.78 -6.07 -14.95
CA ARG A 228 9.36 -6.53 -13.68
C ARG A 228 8.79 -5.80 -12.48
N TRP A 229 8.70 -4.47 -12.55
CA TRP A 229 8.07 -3.68 -11.49
C TRP A 229 6.59 -4.06 -11.31
N LEU A 230 5.83 -4.20 -12.39
CA LEU A 230 4.41 -4.57 -12.33
C LEU A 230 4.21 -5.96 -11.72
N ALA A 231 5.08 -6.92 -12.02
CA ALA A 231 5.07 -8.23 -11.41
C ALA A 231 5.31 -8.16 -9.89
N GLY A 232 6.29 -7.37 -9.45
CA GLY A 232 6.53 -7.11 -8.03
C GLY A 232 5.33 -6.43 -7.36
N VAL A 233 4.69 -5.45 -8.02
CA VAL A 233 3.45 -4.82 -7.54
C VAL A 233 2.32 -5.83 -7.43
N ALA A 234 2.12 -6.69 -8.44
CA ALA A 234 1.06 -7.70 -8.43
C ALA A 234 1.21 -8.68 -7.25
N VAL A 235 2.45 -9.02 -6.89
CA VAL A 235 2.73 -9.83 -5.68
C VAL A 235 2.54 -8.99 -4.42
N ALA A 236 3.03 -7.75 -4.37
CA ALA A 236 3.00 -6.89 -3.19
C ALA A 236 1.61 -6.34 -2.85
N VAL A 237 0.71 -6.17 -3.84
CA VAL A 237 -0.68 -5.76 -3.61
C VAL A 237 -1.42 -6.83 -2.82
N GLU A 238 -1.17 -8.10 -3.12
CA GLU A 238 -1.71 -9.20 -2.34
C GLU A 238 -0.96 -9.35 -1.03
N ARG A 239 0.39 -9.31 -1.08
CA ARG A 239 1.29 -9.58 0.05
C ARG A 239 2.15 -8.37 0.44
N PRO A 240 1.59 -7.34 1.12
CA PRO A 240 2.30 -6.10 1.40
C PRO A 240 3.61 -6.28 2.18
N VAL A 241 3.75 -7.35 2.96
CA VAL A 241 4.93 -7.61 3.80
C VAL A 241 6.17 -7.84 2.97
N LEU A 242 5.98 -8.34 1.75
CA LEU A 242 7.08 -8.63 0.84
C LEU A 242 7.64 -7.33 0.24
N LEU A 243 6.97 -6.17 0.39
CA LEU A 243 7.43 -4.87 -0.11
C LEU A 243 8.85 -4.54 0.39
N GLY A 244 9.16 -4.89 1.64
CA GLY A 244 10.49 -4.70 2.25
C GLY A 244 11.37 -5.95 2.23
N SER A 245 10.90 -7.07 1.66
CA SER A 245 11.65 -8.32 1.67
C SER A 245 12.79 -8.31 0.63
N PRO A 246 14.02 -8.75 0.99
CA PRO A 246 15.11 -8.93 0.04
C PRO A 246 14.75 -9.88 -1.13
N SER A 247 13.85 -10.84 -0.89
CA SER A 247 13.41 -11.84 -1.88
C SER A 247 12.46 -11.28 -2.94
N MET A 248 11.90 -10.07 -2.75
CA MET A 248 10.94 -9.50 -3.70
C MET A 248 11.53 -9.27 -5.09
N ARG A 249 12.82 -8.91 -5.15
CA ARG A 249 13.55 -8.74 -6.41
C ARG A 249 13.53 -10.00 -7.27
N ALA A 250 13.77 -11.14 -6.62
CA ALA A 250 13.78 -12.43 -7.29
C ALA A 250 12.36 -12.81 -7.74
N HIS A 251 11.37 -12.66 -6.85
CA HIS A 251 9.97 -12.95 -7.15
C HIS A 251 9.45 -12.14 -8.35
N ALA A 252 9.69 -10.84 -8.35
CA ALA A 252 9.30 -9.94 -9.43
C ALA A 252 9.93 -10.35 -10.78
N ALA A 253 11.22 -10.72 -10.78
CA ALA A 253 11.92 -11.18 -11.97
C ALA A 253 11.38 -12.53 -12.48
N THR A 254 11.21 -13.52 -11.59
CA THR A 254 10.69 -14.85 -11.94
C THR A 254 9.27 -14.77 -12.50
N VAL A 255 8.39 -14.00 -11.86
CA VAL A 255 7.01 -13.82 -12.33
C VAL A 255 7.00 -13.11 -13.70
N ALA A 256 7.76 -12.03 -13.87
CA ALA A 256 7.84 -11.34 -15.16
C ALA A 256 8.36 -12.26 -16.28
N GLN A 257 9.39 -13.06 -16.00
CA GLN A 257 9.94 -14.01 -16.96
C GLN A 257 8.91 -15.08 -17.36
N ALA A 258 8.21 -15.67 -16.38
CA ALA A 258 7.16 -16.64 -16.65
C ALA A 258 6.07 -16.08 -17.59
N MET A 259 5.66 -14.82 -17.39
CA MET A 259 4.64 -14.17 -18.24
C MET A 259 5.11 -13.91 -19.68
N THR A 260 6.42 -13.86 -19.93
CA THR A 260 6.98 -13.73 -21.30
C THR A 260 7.26 -15.05 -22.00
N GLN A 261 7.36 -16.16 -21.25
CA GLN A 261 7.74 -17.48 -21.78
C GLN A 261 6.53 -18.38 -22.09
N ASP A 262 5.39 -18.17 -21.42
CA ASP A 262 4.18 -19.00 -21.54
C ASP A 262 3.54 -19.01 -22.95
N ASP A 263 3.95 -18.11 -23.85
CA ASP A 263 3.39 -18.01 -25.22
C ASP A 263 4.24 -18.73 -26.29
N ARG A 264 5.34 -19.39 -25.91
CA ARG A 264 6.25 -20.09 -26.87
C ARG A 264 6.13 -21.60 -26.90
N THR A 265 5.15 -22.18 -26.21
CA THR A 265 4.93 -23.62 -26.23
C THR A 265 3.48 -23.89 -26.61
N ILE A 266 3.22 -24.03 -27.91
CA ILE A 266 2.38 -25.03 -28.60
C ILE A 266 2.12 -24.48 -30.02
N THR A 267 3.04 -24.78 -30.94
CA THR A 267 2.66 -25.01 -32.34
C THR A 267 2.62 -26.53 -32.51
N PRO A 268 1.48 -27.15 -32.81
CA PRO A 268 1.48 -28.55 -33.20
C PRO A 268 2.09 -28.63 -34.60
N ASP A 269 3.35 -29.06 -34.66
CA ASP A 269 3.98 -29.49 -35.91
C ASP A 269 3.26 -30.76 -36.38
N VAL A 270 2.29 -30.58 -37.27
CA VAL A 270 1.64 -31.65 -38.03
C VAL A 270 2.59 -32.06 -39.16
N GLY A 271 3.68 -32.73 -38.77
CA GLY A 271 4.60 -33.40 -39.68
C GLY A 271 4.24 -34.87 -39.80
N HIS A 272 3.44 -35.21 -40.82
CA HIS A 272 3.22 -36.58 -41.27
C HIS A 272 4.54 -37.26 -41.66
N SER A 273 4.86 -38.41 -41.08
CA SER A 273 5.16 -39.66 -41.83
C SER A 273 5.58 -40.85 -40.96
N PRO A 274 5.46 -42.09 -41.47
CA PRO A 274 4.94 -43.21 -40.69
C PRO A 274 5.97 -44.29 -40.31
N GLY A 275 5.62 -45.03 -39.26
CA GLY A 275 5.71 -46.50 -39.24
C GLY A 275 7.07 -47.14 -39.01
N ARG A 276 7.24 -47.74 -37.83
CA ARG A 276 7.56 -49.18 -37.73
C ARG A 276 7.34 -49.72 -36.32
N ALA A 277 6.56 -50.78 -36.26
CA ALA A 277 6.41 -51.64 -35.09
C ALA A 277 7.68 -52.50 -34.89
N THR A 278 7.97 -52.87 -33.64
CA THR A 278 8.15 -54.28 -33.23
C THR A 278 8.27 -54.41 -31.71
N SER A 279 7.33 -55.20 -31.19
CA SER A 279 7.28 -56.05 -30.00
C SER A 279 8.55 -56.31 -29.17
N GLY A 280 8.34 -56.40 -27.84
CA GLY A 280 8.60 -57.68 -27.15
C GLY A 280 9.25 -57.64 -25.75
N VAL A 281 8.46 -58.10 -24.76
CA VAL A 281 8.84 -58.99 -23.62
C VAL A 281 9.51 -58.35 -22.38
N THR A 282 8.80 -58.09 -21.26
CA THR A 282 8.66 -58.91 -20.00
C THR A 282 10.00 -59.40 -19.40
N THR A 283 10.41 -59.14 -18.14
CA THR A 283 9.79 -59.54 -16.86
C THR A 283 10.66 -59.10 -15.64
N ARG A 284 10.01 -58.89 -14.48
CA ARG A 284 10.47 -59.00 -13.05
C ARG A 284 11.59 -58.07 -12.53
N ALA A 285 11.31 -57.13 -11.63
CA ALA A 285 10.98 -57.24 -10.18
C ALA A 285 12.21 -57.37 -9.26
N ALA A 286 12.48 -56.31 -8.49
CA ALA A 286 13.16 -56.36 -7.20
C ALA A 286 12.59 -55.22 -6.33
N ALA A 287 12.12 -55.59 -5.14
CA ALA A 287 11.50 -54.71 -4.16
C ALA A 287 12.55 -54.11 -3.20
N SER A 288 12.34 -52.86 -2.78
CA SER A 288 12.75 -52.34 -1.46
C SER A 288 11.89 -51.10 -1.16
N ASN A 289 10.86 -51.23 -0.32
CA ASN A 289 10.86 -50.90 1.12
C ASN A 289 11.44 -49.53 1.46
N GLY A 290 10.59 -48.64 2.02
CA GLY A 290 11.08 -47.53 2.85
C GLY A 290 10.19 -46.30 2.92
N ALA A 291 9.27 -46.31 3.91
CA ALA A 291 8.72 -45.14 4.61
C ALA A 291 8.02 -44.01 3.81
N VAL A 292 6.70 -43.95 3.98
CA VAL A 292 5.86 -42.78 3.73
C VAL A 292 6.23 -41.68 4.73
N HIS A 293 6.84 -40.59 4.26
CA HIS A 293 6.98 -39.35 5.01
C HIS A 293 5.98 -38.33 4.46
N VAL A 294 4.94 -38.06 5.24
CA VAL A 294 4.07 -36.91 5.06
C VAL A 294 4.82 -35.73 5.65
N ASP A 295 5.25 -34.77 4.82
CA ASP A 295 5.95 -33.55 5.28
C ASP A 295 5.08 -32.32 5.04
N MET A 296 4.95 -31.52 6.10
CA MET A 296 4.09 -30.33 6.20
C MET A 296 4.59 -29.19 5.29
N PRO A 297 3.69 -28.33 4.76
CA PRO A 297 4.09 -27.19 3.97
C PRO A 297 4.73 -26.11 4.86
N ASP A 298 5.96 -25.75 4.50
CA ASP A 298 6.73 -24.64 5.07
C ASP A 298 6.26 -23.33 4.46
N VAL A 299 6.06 -22.34 5.33
CA VAL A 299 5.36 -21.11 5.09
C VAL A 299 6.35 -20.04 5.58
N SER A 300 7.06 -19.22 4.77
CA SER A 300 7.83 -18.03 5.22
C SER A 300 7.70 -16.60 4.52
N ALA A 301 7.21 -15.60 5.30
CA ALA A 301 7.17 -14.12 5.16
C ALA A 301 5.91 -13.37 4.64
N SER A 302 5.20 -13.83 3.60
CA SER A 302 3.93 -13.26 3.07
C SER A 302 2.80 -12.97 4.06
N THR A 303 2.67 -13.79 5.09
CA THR A 303 1.44 -13.78 5.89
C THR A 303 1.46 -12.69 6.95
N ARG A 304 2.61 -12.02 7.23
CA ARG A 304 2.65 -10.99 8.29
C ARG A 304 1.90 -9.70 7.98
N ALA A 305 1.99 -9.16 6.76
CA ALA A 305 1.37 -7.86 6.44
C ALA A 305 0.14 -7.97 5.53
N GLU A 306 -0.15 -9.15 4.98
CA GLU A 306 -1.54 -9.54 4.68
C GLU A 306 -2.36 -9.59 5.96
N LEU A 307 -1.79 -10.13 7.05
CA LEU A 307 -2.45 -10.12 8.34
C LEU A 307 -2.66 -8.68 8.81
N VAL A 308 -1.61 -7.87 8.94
CA VAL A 308 -1.76 -6.48 9.43
C VAL A 308 -2.73 -5.64 8.58
N ALA A 309 -2.70 -5.74 7.25
CA ALA A 309 -3.64 -5.00 6.39
C ALA A 309 -5.08 -5.55 6.43
N SER A 310 -5.27 -6.85 6.62
CA SER A 310 -6.59 -7.48 6.78
C SER A 310 -7.19 -7.19 8.17
N LEU A 311 -6.34 -7.11 9.20
CA LEU A 311 -6.67 -6.67 10.56
C LEU A 311 -7.19 -5.23 10.56
N GLU A 312 -6.47 -4.32 9.90
CA GLU A 312 -6.82 -2.90 9.79
C GLU A 312 -8.07 -2.65 8.94
N ALA A 313 -8.24 -3.40 7.83
CA ALA A 313 -9.42 -3.29 6.97
C ALA A 313 -10.70 -3.83 7.63
N ARG A 314 -10.57 -4.81 8.54
CA ARG A 314 -11.69 -5.38 9.30
C ARG A 314 -12.08 -4.53 10.51
N ALA A 315 -11.11 -3.94 11.20
CA ALA A 315 -11.36 -2.98 12.28
C ALA A 315 -11.98 -1.64 11.80
N SER A 316 -12.14 -1.44 10.48
CA SER A 316 -12.42 -0.14 9.86
C SER A 316 -13.85 0.38 10.00
N ASP A 317 -14.80 -0.38 10.54
CA ASP A 317 -16.19 0.08 10.76
C ASP A 317 -16.35 0.90 12.06
N GLY A 318 -15.31 0.99 12.90
CA GLY A 318 -15.36 1.72 14.18
C GLY A 318 -16.28 1.07 15.23
N THR A 319 -16.72 -0.16 14.98
CA THR A 319 -17.61 -0.90 15.87
C THR A 319 -16.87 -1.29 17.16
N PRO A 320 -17.36 -0.91 18.35
CA PRO A 320 -16.69 -1.22 19.61
C PRO A 320 -16.71 -2.73 19.89
N THR A 321 -15.56 -3.28 20.28
CA THR A 321 -15.40 -4.66 20.77
C THR A 321 -15.46 -4.71 22.30
N GLN A 322 -16.12 -5.73 22.85
CA GLN A 322 -16.12 -5.98 24.30
C GLN A 322 -14.83 -6.68 24.76
N ALA A 323 -14.03 -7.18 23.81
CA ALA A 323 -12.80 -7.91 24.05
C ALA A 323 -11.52 -7.06 23.82
N ALA A 324 -11.63 -5.73 23.83
CA ALA A 324 -10.50 -4.81 23.65
C ALA A 324 -9.32 -5.09 24.60
N GLY A 325 -9.59 -5.66 25.78
CA GLY A 325 -8.56 -6.07 26.74
C GLY A 325 -7.55 -7.09 26.21
N LEU A 326 -7.88 -7.83 25.14
CA LEU A 326 -6.93 -8.74 24.48
C LEU A 326 -5.77 -8.00 23.82
N LEU A 327 -5.92 -6.71 23.48
CA LEU A 327 -4.84 -5.91 22.91
C LEU A 327 -3.71 -5.65 23.91
N PHE A 328 -3.96 -5.75 25.22
CA PHE A 328 -2.91 -5.68 26.24
C PHE A 328 -1.93 -6.87 26.18
N LEU A 329 -2.33 -7.98 25.54
CA LEU A 329 -1.43 -9.11 25.29
C LEU A 329 -0.31 -8.74 24.33
N VAL A 330 -0.50 -7.78 23.42
CA VAL A 330 0.55 -7.38 22.47
C VAL A 330 1.78 -6.86 23.21
N ALA A 331 1.58 -5.95 24.19
CA ALA A 331 2.67 -5.41 25.00
C ALA A 331 3.35 -6.49 25.87
N LEU A 332 2.58 -7.48 26.37
CA LEU A 332 3.14 -8.61 27.10
C LEU A 332 3.98 -9.52 26.19
N LEU A 333 3.48 -9.80 24.97
CA LEU A 333 4.14 -10.62 23.97
C LEU A 333 5.46 -9.99 23.50
N GLU A 334 5.49 -8.68 23.29
CA GLU A 334 6.74 -7.95 23.01
C GLU A 334 7.75 -8.10 24.14
N ARG A 335 7.33 -7.95 25.41
CA ARG A 335 8.23 -8.06 26.57
C ARG A 335 8.83 -9.46 26.76
N ILE A 336 8.15 -10.51 26.32
CA ILE A 336 8.66 -11.88 26.39
C ILE A 336 9.46 -12.29 25.13
N GLY A 337 9.80 -11.32 24.26
CA GLY A 337 10.65 -11.55 23.08
C GLY A 337 9.93 -12.23 21.92
N PHE A 338 8.59 -12.20 21.89
CA PHE A 338 7.82 -12.83 20.80
C PHE A 338 8.13 -12.17 19.44
N GLY A 339 8.32 -10.85 19.41
CA GLY A 339 8.67 -10.12 18.19
C GLY A 339 9.99 -10.59 17.58
N ASP A 340 11.03 -10.71 18.42
CA ASP A 340 12.36 -11.16 18.02
C ASP A 340 12.34 -12.62 17.55
N ALA A 341 11.59 -13.48 18.25
CA ALA A 341 11.41 -14.87 17.87
C ALA A 341 10.74 -15.01 16.49
N MET A 342 9.77 -14.15 16.16
CA MET A 342 9.14 -14.15 14.84
C MET A 342 10.11 -13.68 13.75
N THR A 343 10.92 -12.66 14.01
CA THR A 343 11.92 -12.16 13.03
C THR A 343 13.01 -13.19 12.75
N ALA A 344 13.41 -13.97 13.76
CA ALA A 344 14.38 -15.05 13.62
C ALA A 344 13.81 -16.33 13.00
N SER A 345 12.48 -16.43 12.88
CA SER A 345 11.79 -17.58 12.27
C SER A 345 10.85 -17.08 11.19
N PRO A 346 11.37 -16.75 10.00
CA PRO A 346 10.56 -16.35 8.88
C PRO A 346 9.41 -17.35 8.62
N GLY A 347 9.62 -18.66 8.90
CA GLY A 347 8.62 -19.72 8.81
C GLY A 347 7.38 -19.53 9.70
N ALA A 348 7.58 -18.99 10.91
CA ALA A 348 6.48 -18.73 11.84
C ALA A 348 5.62 -17.52 11.42
N ILE A 349 6.23 -16.59 10.69
CA ILE A 349 5.56 -15.40 10.16
C ILE A 349 4.55 -15.78 9.10
N GLU A 350 4.91 -16.66 8.16
CA GLU A 350 3.98 -17.03 7.08
C GLU A 350 2.95 -18.04 7.52
N ALA A 351 3.26 -18.81 8.56
CA ALA A 351 2.26 -19.63 9.23
C ALA A 351 1.22 -18.76 10.00
N ASP A 352 1.42 -17.46 10.17
CA ASP A 352 0.55 -16.63 11.01
C ASP A 352 0.32 -17.18 12.44
N VAL A 353 1.42 -17.53 13.12
CA VAL A 353 1.37 -17.89 14.55
C VAL A 353 0.76 -16.78 15.43
N PRO A 354 1.00 -15.47 15.19
CA PRO A 354 0.41 -14.40 15.99
C PRO A 354 -1.13 -14.35 15.95
N GLY A 355 -1.73 -14.41 14.75
CA GLY A 355 -3.20 -14.40 14.61
C GLY A 355 -3.85 -15.62 15.28
N ARG A 356 -3.20 -16.79 15.17
CA ARG A 356 -3.68 -18.04 15.80
C ARG A 356 -3.59 -18.02 17.33
N LEU A 357 -2.56 -17.40 17.91
CA LEU A 357 -2.42 -17.21 19.35
C LEU A 357 -3.55 -16.31 19.90
N LEU A 358 -3.80 -15.17 19.25
CA LEU A 358 -4.88 -14.26 19.63
C LEU A 358 -6.24 -14.97 19.60
N ARG A 359 -6.50 -15.78 18.58
CA ARG A 359 -7.73 -16.60 18.49
C ARG A 359 -7.86 -17.57 19.66
N ALA A 360 -6.80 -18.30 19.99
CA ALA A 360 -6.82 -19.26 21.09
C ALA A 360 -7.12 -18.60 22.44
N VAL A 361 -6.60 -17.39 22.67
CA VAL A 361 -6.89 -16.62 23.89
C VAL A 361 -8.32 -16.08 23.87
N ALA A 362 -8.81 -15.55 22.74
CA ALA A 362 -10.20 -15.11 22.60
C ALA A 362 -11.21 -16.24 22.85
N THR A 363 -10.94 -17.45 22.32
CA THR A 363 -11.78 -18.64 22.56
C THR A 363 -11.79 -19.04 24.03
N ARG A 364 -10.62 -19.00 24.69
CA ARG A 364 -10.51 -19.33 26.11
C ARG A 364 -11.20 -18.28 26.99
N ALA A 365 -11.19 -17.02 26.58
CA ALA A 365 -11.89 -15.92 27.21
C ALA A 365 -13.40 -15.92 26.93
N ARG A 366 -13.91 -16.84 26.09
CA ARG A 366 -15.32 -16.96 25.69
C ARG A 366 -15.89 -15.68 25.10
N VAL A 367 -15.13 -15.02 24.23
CA VAL A 367 -15.64 -13.86 23.48
C VAL A 367 -16.83 -14.30 22.60
N ALA A 368 -17.87 -13.48 22.51
CA ALA A 368 -19.07 -13.78 21.72
C ALA A 368 -18.76 -13.90 20.22
N ASP A 369 -19.39 -14.84 19.53
CA ASP A 369 -19.07 -15.19 18.12
C ASP A 369 -19.28 -14.04 17.12
N ASP A 370 -20.09 -13.04 17.48
CA ASP A 370 -20.38 -11.83 16.70
C ASP A 370 -19.47 -10.64 17.04
N ASP A 371 -18.54 -10.78 17.99
CA ASP A 371 -17.65 -9.70 18.40
C ASP A 371 -16.63 -9.34 17.28
N PRO A 372 -16.39 -8.04 17.01
CA PRO A 372 -15.41 -7.61 16.00
C PRO A 372 -13.98 -8.13 16.21
N VAL A 373 -13.61 -8.60 17.40
CA VAL A 373 -12.28 -9.15 17.67
C VAL A 373 -11.98 -10.42 16.85
N TRP A 374 -12.99 -11.16 16.41
CA TRP A 374 -12.77 -12.33 15.55
C TRP A 374 -12.32 -11.94 14.15
N GLN A 375 -12.62 -10.72 13.73
CA GLN A 375 -12.16 -10.23 12.45
C GLN A 375 -10.64 -10.05 12.46
N VAL A 376 -10.05 -9.82 13.64
CA VAL A 376 -8.60 -9.73 13.83
C VAL A 376 -7.90 -11.05 14.15
N ALA A 377 -8.60 -12.18 14.02
CA ALA A 377 -8.09 -13.50 14.33
C ALA A 377 -8.58 -14.50 13.26
N PRO A 378 -7.79 -14.84 12.23
CA PRO A 378 -8.29 -15.57 11.05
C PRO A 378 -8.90 -16.94 11.37
N ASP A 379 -9.83 -17.37 10.52
CA ASP A 379 -10.55 -18.64 10.69
C ASP A 379 -9.63 -19.85 10.63
N ARG A 380 -9.98 -20.81 11.49
CA ARG A 380 -9.33 -22.10 11.53
C ARG A 380 -10.17 -23.09 10.72
N PRO A 381 -9.57 -24.00 9.95
CA PRO A 381 -10.31 -25.19 9.53
C PRO A 381 -10.84 -25.91 10.78
N ASP A 382 -12.14 -26.17 10.80
CA ASP A 382 -12.83 -26.78 11.94
C ASP A 382 -12.16 -28.09 12.36
N GLY A 383 -11.96 -28.25 13.68
CA GLY A 383 -11.50 -29.51 14.28
C GLY A 383 -9.98 -29.77 14.35
N ALA A 384 -9.10 -28.88 13.85
CA ALA A 384 -7.65 -29.10 13.98
C ALA A 384 -7.15 -29.17 15.46
N PRO A 385 -6.05 -29.83 15.83
CA PRO A 385 -5.46 -29.64 17.16
C PRO A 385 -4.89 -28.21 17.33
N ILE A 386 -4.81 -27.69 18.55
CA ILE A 386 -4.04 -26.45 18.81
C ILE A 386 -2.57 -26.78 18.49
N ASP A 387 -1.99 -25.97 17.61
CA ASP A 387 -0.62 -26.09 17.13
C ASP A 387 0.37 -26.27 18.30
N PRO A 388 1.29 -27.26 18.26
CA PRO A 388 2.30 -27.47 19.29
C PRO A 388 3.09 -26.20 19.65
N ASP A 389 3.35 -25.33 18.68
CA ASP A 389 4.10 -24.08 18.89
C ASP A 389 3.25 -23.05 19.65
N VAL A 390 1.95 -22.96 19.36
CA VAL A 390 1.01 -22.15 20.14
C VAL A 390 0.86 -22.69 21.56
N ARG A 391 0.81 -24.02 21.73
CA ARG A 391 0.76 -24.67 23.06
C ARG A 391 2.03 -24.45 23.88
N ARG A 392 3.19 -24.25 23.24
CA ARG A 392 4.47 -23.98 23.92
C ARG A 392 4.48 -22.57 24.49
N TRP A 393 3.94 -21.60 23.75
CA TRP A 393 3.82 -20.21 24.21
C TRP A 393 2.75 -20.05 25.29
N LEU A 394 1.58 -20.68 25.15
CA LEU A 394 0.52 -20.67 26.16
C LEU A 394 0.89 -21.36 27.49
N ARG A 395 2.01 -22.09 27.54
CA ARG A 395 2.57 -22.69 28.77
C ARG A 395 3.66 -21.86 29.42
N ARG A 396 4.17 -20.83 28.73
CA ARG A 396 5.22 -19.93 29.22
C ARG A 396 4.66 -18.58 29.72
N ALA A 397 3.51 -18.17 29.19
CA ALA A 397 2.67 -17.12 29.74
C ALA A 397 1.75 -17.70 30.82
#